data_AF-A0A964QTW4-F1
#
_entry.id   AF-A0A964QTW4-F1
#
_cell.length_a   1.000
_cell.length_b   1.000
_cell.length_c   1.000
_cell.angle_alpha   90.00
_cell.angle_beta   90.00
_cell.angle_gamma   90.00
#
_symmetry.space_group_name_H-M   'P 1'
#
loop_
_entity.id
_entity.type
_entity.pdbx_description
1 polymer ?
#
loop_
_entity_poly.entity_id
_entity_poly.type
_entity_poly.pdbx_seq_one_letter_code
_entity_poly.pdbx_strand_id
1 'polypeptide(L)'
;MNETIKIGDFSVTVEARFPGVSQPLLVAEDGYISDVNVLPEKFFVVVTVNPMILCTGVIMNGGQNKTMSDSPFRMDGNHMVFRRDMQVFRTSNGAAHMRPGQNNVRFALLSRDGSVEYYEVSLSIQVDKLFLTIQRKGKGHFYQTKGTLECTGIRDELRDLLAGIFKKELESWRLPAGGKDETVPLPESRDPSNGVVPWYDDGRQTGMLEVYEGEEKPLRPVSVSWQACPPRGENGRRYLMAGEVVRILEERQRKDTRSSIKTEATKVEIITAVAPPVITSPRQATTGTS
;
A
#
# COMPACT_ATOMS: atom_id res chain seq x y z
N MET A 1 -19.04 -13.49 -3.80
CA MET A 1 -18.95 -13.03 -2.39
C MET A 1 -17.91 -11.94 -2.35
N ASN A 2 -18.04 -10.94 -1.48
CA ASN A 2 -17.14 -9.79 -1.45
C ASN A 2 -16.09 -10.00 -0.36
N GLU A 3 -14.84 -9.72 -0.66
CA GLU A 3 -13.75 -9.89 0.29
C GLU A 3 -13.73 -8.73 1.28
N THR A 4 -13.85 -9.03 2.57
CA THR A 4 -13.93 -8.03 3.62
C THR A 4 -12.72 -8.14 4.52
N ILE A 5 -11.80 -7.21 4.37
CA ILE A 5 -10.57 -7.17 5.13
C ILE A 5 -10.87 -6.44 6.43
N LYS A 6 -10.77 -7.15 7.55
CA LYS A 6 -10.81 -6.55 8.87
C LYS A 6 -9.44 -6.01 9.21
N ILE A 7 -9.38 -4.73 9.54
CA ILE A 7 -8.14 -4.10 9.95
C ILE A 7 -8.48 -3.32 11.23
N GLY A 8 -8.02 -3.79 12.39
CA GLY A 8 -8.46 -3.25 13.67
C GLY A 8 -9.99 -3.26 13.79
N ASP A 9 -10.55 -2.09 14.10
CA ASP A 9 -12.00 -1.88 14.31
C ASP A 9 -12.79 -1.54 13.04
N PHE A 10 -12.17 -1.59 11.85
CA PHE A 10 -12.87 -1.27 10.61
C PHE A 10 -12.81 -2.43 9.62
N SER A 11 -13.71 -2.36 8.63
CA SER A 11 -13.76 -3.31 7.53
C SER A 11 -13.63 -2.59 6.20
N VAL A 12 -12.74 -3.09 5.36
CA VAL A 12 -12.55 -2.62 3.98
C VAL A 12 -12.97 -3.76 3.08
N THR A 13 -14.00 -3.51 2.29
CA THR A 13 -14.42 -4.43 1.24
C THR A 13 -13.85 -3.95 -0.08
N VAL A 14 -13.13 -4.81 -0.79
CA VAL A 14 -12.60 -4.48 -2.11
C VAL A 14 -13.15 -5.45 -3.14
N GLU A 15 -13.67 -4.89 -4.23
CA GLU A 15 -14.28 -5.63 -5.31
C GLU A 15 -13.67 -5.18 -6.65
N ALA A 16 -13.18 -6.14 -7.42
CA ALA A 16 -12.93 -5.94 -8.84
C ALA A 16 -14.18 -6.34 -9.63
N ARG A 17 -14.73 -5.42 -10.43
CA ARG A 17 -15.93 -5.66 -11.24
C ARG A 17 -15.59 -5.53 -12.72
N PHE A 18 -15.97 -6.55 -13.47
CA PHE A 18 -15.69 -6.68 -14.90
C PHE A 18 -16.99 -6.50 -15.70
N PRO A 19 -16.96 -5.77 -16.83
CA PRO A 19 -18.12 -5.66 -17.69
C PRO A 19 -18.66 -7.04 -18.09
N GLY A 20 -19.97 -7.25 -17.94
CA GLY A 20 -20.61 -8.53 -18.27
C GLY A 20 -20.49 -9.63 -17.21
N VAL A 21 -19.77 -9.41 -16.11
CA VAL A 21 -19.72 -10.35 -14.98
C VAL A 21 -20.64 -9.84 -13.88
N SER A 22 -21.68 -10.61 -13.55
CA SER A 22 -22.70 -10.23 -12.56
C SER A 22 -22.22 -10.31 -11.11
N GLN A 23 -21.16 -11.09 -10.86
CA GLN A 23 -20.58 -11.26 -9.53
C GLN A 23 -19.17 -10.65 -9.47
N PRO A 24 -18.80 -9.99 -8.36
CA PRO A 24 -17.43 -9.54 -8.14
C PRO A 24 -16.47 -10.73 -8.05
N LEU A 25 -15.24 -10.56 -8.55
CA LEU A 25 -14.21 -11.60 -8.43
C LEU A 25 -13.72 -11.69 -6.98
N LEU A 26 -13.53 -12.92 -6.52
CA LEU A 26 -12.87 -13.22 -5.25
C LEU A 26 -11.38 -12.87 -5.36
N VAL A 27 -10.80 -12.40 -4.28
CA VAL A 27 -9.42 -11.93 -4.21
C VAL A 27 -8.70 -12.85 -3.26
N ALA A 28 -7.98 -13.85 -3.77
CA ALA A 28 -7.29 -14.80 -2.90
C ALA A 28 -6.42 -14.09 -1.84
N GLU A 29 -6.08 -14.76 -0.73
CA GLU A 29 -5.32 -14.15 0.38
C GLU A 29 -3.97 -13.55 -0.07
N ASP A 30 -3.37 -14.08 -1.15
CA ASP A 30 -2.14 -13.56 -1.75
C ASP A 30 -2.36 -12.36 -2.71
N GLY A 31 -3.62 -11.97 -2.88
CA GLY A 31 -4.11 -10.91 -3.74
C GLY A 31 -4.43 -11.35 -5.16
N TYR A 32 -4.29 -12.63 -5.53
CA TYR A 32 -4.54 -13.06 -6.91
C TYR A 32 -6.02 -12.88 -7.30
N ILE A 33 -6.24 -12.31 -8.48
CA ILE A 33 -7.57 -12.17 -9.07
C ILE A 33 -7.74 -13.14 -10.25
N SER A 34 -6.84 -13.06 -11.23
CA SER A 34 -6.99 -13.79 -12.50
C SER A 34 -5.74 -13.68 -13.37
N ASP A 35 -5.64 -14.56 -14.38
CA ASP A 35 -4.65 -14.45 -15.44
C ASP A 35 -5.03 -13.33 -16.41
N VAL A 36 -4.05 -12.56 -16.87
CA VAL A 36 -4.33 -11.37 -17.68
C VAL A 36 -4.92 -11.72 -19.05
N ASN A 37 -4.71 -12.94 -19.54
CA ASN A 37 -5.25 -13.38 -20.82
C ASN A 37 -6.78 -13.58 -20.81
N VAL A 38 -7.40 -13.71 -19.64
CA VAL A 38 -8.86 -13.81 -19.52
C VAL A 38 -9.52 -12.49 -19.09
N LEU A 39 -8.72 -11.44 -18.85
CA LEU A 39 -9.23 -10.13 -18.41
C LEU A 39 -9.68 -9.27 -19.60
N PRO A 40 -10.83 -8.57 -19.47
CA PRO A 40 -11.18 -7.51 -20.41
C PRO A 40 -10.23 -6.33 -20.25
N GLU A 41 -10.04 -5.58 -21.34
CA GLU A 41 -9.12 -4.42 -21.37
C GLU A 41 -9.50 -3.29 -20.41
N LYS A 42 -10.79 -3.21 -20.04
CA LYS A 42 -11.34 -2.21 -19.14
C LYS A 42 -12.21 -2.86 -18.08
N PHE A 43 -12.04 -2.41 -16.85
CA PHE A 43 -12.84 -2.83 -15.71
C PHE A 43 -12.78 -1.73 -14.63
N PHE A 44 -13.42 -1.94 -13.49
CA PHE A 44 -13.36 -0.97 -12.40
C PHE A 44 -13.13 -1.67 -11.07
N VAL A 45 -12.38 -1.00 -10.20
CA VAL A 45 -12.22 -1.40 -8.80
C VAL A 45 -13.11 -0.53 -7.95
N VAL A 46 -13.86 -1.18 -7.08
CA VAL A 46 -14.68 -0.54 -6.05
C VAL A 46 -14.04 -0.87 -4.70
N VAL A 47 -13.68 0.17 -3.95
CA VAL A 47 -13.23 0.07 -2.57
C VAL A 47 -14.33 0.64 -1.70
N THR A 48 -14.97 -0.20 -0.92
CA THR A 48 -15.97 0.20 0.06
C THR A 48 -15.34 0.14 1.44
N VAL A 49 -15.22 1.30 2.08
CA VAL A 49 -14.78 1.36 3.48
C VAL A 49 -16.02 1.45 4.35
N ASN A 50 -16.16 0.53 5.30
CA ASN A 50 -17.16 0.57 6.35
C ASN A 50 -16.50 1.06 7.65
N PRO A 51 -16.44 2.38 7.87
CA PRO A 51 -15.94 2.92 9.11
C PRO A 51 -16.84 2.57 10.31
N MET A 52 -16.24 2.05 11.39
CA MET A 52 -16.80 2.23 12.74
C MET A 52 -16.35 3.56 13.39
N ILE A 53 -15.41 4.29 12.76
CA ILE A 53 -14.79 5.55 13.22
C ILE A 53 -14.70 6.52 12.01
N LEU A 54 -14.61 7.84 12.23
CA LEU A 54 -14.44 8.82 11.15
C LEU A 54 -13.35 8.40 10.15
N CYS A 55 -13.71 8.36 8.87
CA CYS A 55 -12.83 7.94 7.80
C CYS A 55 -12.97 8.94 6.67
N THR A 56 -11.83 9.32 6.07
CA THR A 56 -11.79 10.16 4.87
C THR A 56 -10.84 9.49 3.89
N GLY A 57 -11.38 8.92 2.83
CA GLY A 57 -10.54 8.34 1.77
C GLY A 57 -10.19 9.38 0.73
N VAL A 58 -9.00 9.25 0.14
CA VAL A 58 -8.50 10.19 -0.87
C VAL A 58 -8.04 9.42 -2.09
N ILE A 59 -8.81 9.53 -3.18
CA ILE A 59 -8.39 8.97 -4.46
C ILE A 59 -7.31 9.88 -5.04
N MET A 60 -6.06 9.45 -4.94
CA MET A 60 -4.92 10.16 -5.54
C MET A 60 -4.70 9.68 -6.98
N ASN A 61 -4.77 10.59 -7.95
CA ASN A 61 -4.46 10.30 -9.35
C ASN A 61 -2.96 10.51 -9.64
N GLY A 62 -2.24 9.43 -9.93
CA GLY A 62 -1.03 9.38 -10.77
C GLY A 62 -0.02 10.51 -10.61
N GLY A 63 0.90 10.40 -9.64
CA GLY A 63 2.22 11.07 -9.66
C GLY A 63 2.23 12.60 -9.56
N GLN A 64 1.08 13.26 -9.60
CA GLN A 64 0.92 14.66 -9.28
C GLN A 64 -0.15 14.76 -8.19
N ASN A 65 0.17 15.46 -7.10
CA ASN A 65 -0.77 15.84 -6.04
C ASN A 65 -1.84 16.84 -6.55
N LYS A 66 -2.34 16.69 -7.79
CA LYS A 66 -3.07 17.74 -8.52
C LYS A 66 -4.55 17.46 -8.76
N THR A 67 -5.07 16.29 -8.42
CA THR A 67 -6.53 16.13 -8.39
C THR A 67 -6.92 15.22 -7.25
N MET A 68 -7.31 15.87 -6.15
CA MET A 68 -7.98 15.26 -5.01
C MET A 68 -9.48 15.29 -5.31
N SER A 69 -10.13 14.13 -5.30
CA SER A 69 -11.55 14.09 -5.03
C SER A 69 -11.68 13.77 -3.55
N ASP A 70 -11.90 14.81 -2.74
CA ASP A 70 -12.23 14.68 -1.30
C ASP A 70 -13.58 13.98 -1.09
N SER A 71 -14.31 13.69 -2.17
CA SER A 71 -15.61 13.06 -2.13
C SER A 71 -15.51 11.60 -2.56
N PRO A 72 -16.04 10.65 -1.77
CA PRO A 72 -16.27 9.30 -2.26
C PRO A 72 -17.16 9.37 -3.50
N PHE A 73 -17.03 8.37 -4.39
CA PHE A 73 -17.91 8.23 -5.55
C PHE A 73 -19.38 8.18 -5.11
N ARG A 74 -19.65 7.54 -3.95
CA ARG A 74 -20.96 7.52 -3.32
C ARG A 74 -20.84 7.33 -1.80
N MET A 75 -21.73 7.97 -1.05
CA MET A 75 -22.07 7.59 0.34
C MET A 75 -23.25 6.64 0.30
N ASP A 76 -23.13 5.44 0.88
CA ASP A 76 -24.20 4.45 0.94
C ASP A 76 -24.45 4.06 2.40
N GLY A 77 -25.37 4.75 3.06
CA GLY A 77 -25.52 4.68 4.52
C GLY A 77 -24.24 5.13 5.23
N ASN A 78 -23.64 4.24 6.01
CA ASN A 78 -22.36 4.47 6.71
C ASN A 78 -21.13 4.07 5.87
N HIS A 79 -21.33 3.63 4.63
CA HIS A 79 -20.24 3.17 3.77
C HIS A 79 -19.74 4.28 2.85
N MET A 80 -18.42 4.39 2.74
CA MET A 80 -17.77 5.22 1.74
C MET A 80 -17.32 4.37 0.57
N VAL A 81 -17.79 4.71 -0.62
CA VAL A 81 -17.49 3.96 -1.84
C VAL A 81 -16.55 4.78 -2.72
N PHE A 82 -15.36 4.25 -2.96
CA PHE A 82 -14.40 4.77 -3.93
C PHE A 82 -14.45 3.90 -5.18
N ARG A 83 -14.57 4.52 -6.35
CA ARG A 83 -14.55 3.82 -7.64
C ARG A 83 -13.41 4.36 -8.49
N ARG A 84 -12.65 3.45 -9.09
CA ARG A 84 -11.63 3.80 -10.07
C ARG A 84 -11.75 2.91 -11.30
N ASP A 85 -11.87 3.55 -12.46
CA ASP A 85 -11.81 2.84 -13.73
C ASP A 85 -10.34 2.45 -14.01
N MET A 86 -10.16 1.19 -14.39
CA MET A 86 -8.87 0.55 -14.62
C MET A 86 -8.74 0.16 -16.08
N GLN A 87 -7.52 0.27 -16.60
CA GLN A 87 -7.20 -0.11 -17.97
C GLN A 87 -5.91 -0.93 -18.01
N VAL A 88 -5.99 -2.06 -18.71
CA VAL A 88 -4.84 -2.91 -19.04
C VAL A 88 -4.42 -2.58 -20.47
N PHE A 89 -3.13 -2.31 -20.63
CA PHE A 89 -2.50 -2.05 -21.91
C PHE A 89 -1.71 -3.28 -22.33
N ARG A 90 -1.77 -3.63 -23.61
CA ARG A 90 -0.95 -4.71 -24.18
C ARG A 90 0.05 -4.11 -25.16
N THR A 91 1.32 -4.48 -25.01
CA THR A 91 2.36 -4.15 -25.98
C THR A 91 2.21 -5.01 -27.24
N SER A 92 2.95 -4.67 -28.30
CA SER A 92 2.93 -5.42 -29.57
C SER A 92 3.35 -6.88 -29.45
N ASN A 93 4.15 -7.22 -28.42
CA ASN A 93 4.53 -8.60 -28.10
C ASN A 93 3.56 -9.30 -27.12
N GLY A 94 2.38 -8.72 -26.86
CA GLY A 94 1.34 -9.30 -26.01
C GLY A 94 1.52 -9.06 -24.51
N ALA A 95 2.63 -8.49 -24.06
CA ALA A 95 2.87 -8.25 -22.64
C ALA A 95 1.90 -7.20 -22.08
N ALA A 96 1.22 -7.57 -20.99
CA ALA A 96 0.24 -6.71 -20.35
C ALA A 96 0.87 -5.84 -19.27
N HIS A 97 0.42 -4.58 -19.18
CA HIS A 97 0.87 -3.63 -18.18
C HIS A 97 -0.25 -2.65 -17.81
N MET A 98 -0.11 -2.00 -16.66
CA MET A 98 -0.96 -0.88 -16.24
C MET A 98 -0.16 0.41 -16.27
N ARG A 99 -0.84 1.54 -16.48
CA ARG A 99 -0.20 2.86 -16.37
C ARG A 99 0.17 3.13 -14.91
N PRO A 100 1.44 3.49 -14.62
CA PRO A 100 1.87 3.80 -13.27
C PRO A 100 1.00 4.88 -12.61
N GLY A 101 0.55 4.62 -11.38
CA GLY A 101 -0.25 5.57 -10.59
C GLY A 101 -1.70 5.73 -11.05
N GLN A 102 -2.13 4.95 -12.05
CA GLN A 102 -3.54 4.78 -12.40
C GLN A 102 -4.18 3.52 -11.82
N ASN A 103 -3.36 2.71 -11.16
CA ASN A 103 -3.67 1.36 -10.72
C ASN A 103 -3.86 1.25 -9.20
N ASN A 104 -4.10 2.34 -8.48
CA ASN A 104 -4.28 2.30 -7.04
C ASN A 104 -5.41 3.20 -6.52
N VAL A 105 -5.92 2.91 -5.33
CA VAL A 105 -6.83 3.73 -4.56
C VAL A 105 -6.20 3.87 -3.18
N ARG A 106 -6.03 5.10 -2.71
CA ARG A 106 -5.43 5.38 -1.41
C ARG A 106 -6.52 5.85 -0.46
N PHE A 107 -6.40 5.55 0.82
CA PHE A 107 -7.35 6.04 1.83
C PHE A 107 -6.65 6.19 3.16
N ALA A 108 -7.12 7.14 3.96
CA ALA A 108 -6.63 7.41 5.28
C ALA A 108 -7.75 7.26 6.30
N LEU A 109 -7.39 6.79 7.48
CA LEU A 109 -8.29 6.60 8.59
C LEU A 109 -7.77 7.46 9.72
N LEU A 110 -8.64 8.26 10.32
CA LEU A 110 -8.27 9.11 11.44
C LEU A 110 -9.17 8.79 12.63
N SER A 111 -8.55 8.26 13.68
CA SER A 111 -9.18 8.00 14.96
C SER A 111 -9.26 9.25 15.81
N ARG A 112 -10.25 9.34 16.70
CA ARG A 112 -10.51 10.53 17.55
C ARG A 112 -9.36 10.89 18.50
N ASP A 113 -8.49 9.93 18.79
CA ASP A 113 -7.28 10.15 19.59
C ASP A 113 -6.17 10.86 18.80
N GLY A 114 -6.31 11.00 17.47
CA GLY A 114 -5.27 11.52 16.58
C GLY A 114 -4.51 10.43 15.82
N SER A 115 -4.75 9.15 16.10
CA SER A 115 -4.11 8.05 15.39
C SER A 115 -4.54 8.01 13.93
N VAL A 116 -3.58 7.92 13.01
CA VAL A 116 -3.81 7.89 11.58
C VAL A 116 -3.20 6.64 10.95
N GLU A 117 -3.98 5.95 10.13
CA GLU A 117 -3.50 4.82 9.32
C GLU A 117 -3.78 5.10 7.85
N TYR A 118 -2.75 4.94 7.01
CA TYR A 118 -2.81 5.23 5.59
C TYR A 118 -2.59 3.95 4.79
N TYR A 119 -3.53 3.67 3.88
CA TYR A 119 -3.57 2.46 3.09
C TYR A 119 -3.57 2.76 1.60
N GLU A 120 -3.09 1.79 0.85
CA GLU A 120 -3.19 1.74 -0.58
C GLU A 120 -3.77 0.39 -1.00
N VAL A 121 -4.86 0.45 -1.75
CA VAL A 121 -5.34 -0.64 -2.58
C VAL A 121 -4.67 -0.51 -3.94
N SER A 122 -3.90 -1.51 -4.38
CA SER A 122 -3.18 -1.47 -5.64
C SER A 122 -3.52 -2.68 -6.50
N LEU A 123 -3.55 -2.46 -7.82
CA LEU A 123 -3.50 -3.51 -8.82
C LEU A 123 -2.09 -3.62 -9.39
N SER A 124 -1.59 -4.84 -9.48
CA SER A 124 -0.29 -5.10 -10.11
C SER A 124 -0.41 -6.26 -11.08
N ILE A 125 0.26 -6.13 -12.23
CA ILE A 125 0.46 -7.24 -13.16
C ILE A 125 1.88 -7.75 -12.96
N GLN A 126 2.02 -9.02 -12.61
CA GLN A 126 3.30 -9.71 -12.54
C GLN A 126 3.17 -11.07 -13.21
N VAL A 127 4.09 -11.39 -14.13
CA VAL A 127 4.14 -12.71 -14.79
C VAL A 127 2.77 -13.13 -15.34
N ASP A 128 2.15 -12.25 -16.13
CA ASP A 128 0.82 -12.46 -16.75
C ASP A 128 -0.34 -12.73 -15.77
N LYS A 129 -0.18 -12.42 -14.49
CA LYS A 129 -1.22 -12.49 -13.46
C LYS A 129 -1.57 -11.11 -12.95
N LEU A 130 -2.86 -10.88 -12.69
CA LEU A 130 -3.38 -9.69 -12.03
C LEU A 130 -3.56 -9.95 -10.54
N PHE A 131 -2.99 -9.06 -9.74
CA PHE A 131 -3.13 -9.05 -8.30
C PHE A 131 -3.84 -7.77 -7.84
N LEU A 132 -4.68 -7.89 -6.82
CA LEU A 132 -5.27 -6.81 -6.04
C LEU A 132 -4.79 -6.91 -4.61
N THR A 133 -4.31 -5.80 -4.09
CA THR A 133 -3.47 -5.82 -2.91
C THR A 133 -3.86 -4.67 -2.02
N ILE A 134 -3.90 -4.90 -0.70
CA ILE A 134 -4.05 -3.81 0.27
C ILE A 134 -2.82 -3.78 1.13
N GLN A 135 -2.18 -2.61 1.19
CA GLN A 135 -0.98 -2.40 1.99
C GLN A 135 -1.14 -1.19 2.87
N ARG A 136 -0.82 -1.35 4.15
CA ARG A 136 -0.59 -0.21 5.04
C ARG A 136 0.70 0.48 4.62
N LYS A 137 0.60 1.73 4.22
CA LYS A 137 1.70 2.58 3.76
C LYS A 137 2.26 3.47 4.86
N GLY A 138 1.48 3.72 5.91
CA GLY A 138 1.92 4.48 7.07
C GLY A 138 0.97 4.28 8.24
N LYS A 139 1.53 4.42 9.44
CA LYS A 139 0.79 4.52 10.70
C LYS A 139 1.45 5.61 11.51
N GLY A 140 0.66 6.53 12.03
CA GLY A 140 1.14 7.66 12.77
C GLY A 140 0.14 8.13 13.81
N HIS A 141 0.51 9.21 14.47
CA HIS A 141 -0.35 9.86 15.44
C HIS A 141 -0.15 11.36 15.33
N PHE A 142 -1.24 12.09 15.11
CA PHE A 142 -1.24 13.54 15.11
C PHE A 142 -1.22 14.06 16.55
N TYR A 143 -0.33 15.02 16.81
CA TYR A 143 -0.21 15.68 18.11
C TYR A 143 0.07 17.17 17.91
N GLN A 144 -0.11 17.95 18.97
CA GLN A 144 0.14 19.39 18.93
C GLN A 144 1.36 19.76 19.77
N THR A 145 2.32 20.43 19.15
CA THR A 145 3.54 20.94 19.80
C THR A 145 3.63 22.44 19.58
N LYS A 146 3.57 23.23 20.66
CA LYS A 146 3.69 24.70 20.61
C LYS A 146 2.73 25.36 19.60
N GLY A 147 1.52 24.81 19.46
CA GLY A 147 0.50 25.29 18.53
C GLY A 147 0.61 24.74 17.10
N THR A 148 1.69 24.02 16.76
CA THR A 148 1.87 23.38 15.46
C THR A 148 1.39 21.94 15.50
N LEU A 149 0.68 21.51 14.46
CA LEU A 149 0.29 20.12 14.26
C LEU A 149 1.48 19.32 13.70
N GLU A 150 1.81 18.22 14.36
CA GLU A 150 2.88 17.30 13.94
C GLU A 150 2.34 15.86 13.86
N CYS A 151 3.05 14.98 13.15
CA CYS A 151 2.73 13.56 13.07
C CYS A 151 4.01 12.73 12.98
N THR A 152 4.14 11.70 13.81
CA THR A 152 5.20 10.69 13.72
C THR A 152 4.76 9.52 12.84
N GLY A 153 5.69 8.71 12.34
CA GLY A 153 5.40 7.47 11.60
C GLY A 153 4.85 7.65 10.17
N ILE A 154 4.66 8.88 9.71
CA ILE A 154 4.25 9.24 8.35
C ILE A 154 5.28 10.20 7.75
N ARG A 155 5.60 10.03 6.45
CA ARG A 155 6.52 10.92 5.72
C ARG A 155 6.00 12.35 5.68
N ASP A 156 6.87 13.34 5.73
CA ASP A 156 6.51 14.77 5.72
C ASP A 156 5.52 15.14 4.59
N GLU A 157 5.80 14.71 3.36
CA GLU A 157 4.93 14.99 2.20
C GLU A 157 3.52 14.43 2.37
N LEU A 158 3.40 13.26 3.00
CA LEU A 158 2.13 12.60 3.27
C LEU A 158 1.48 13.17 4.54
N ARG A 159 2.26 13.56 5.54
CA ARG A 159 1.78 14.25 6.75
C ARG A 159 1.06 15.53 6.36
N ASP A 160 1.69 16.39 5.57
CA ASP A 160 1.14 17.69 5.21
C ASP A 160 -0.14 17.53 4.38
N LEU A 161 -0.17 16.52 3.50
CA LEU A 161 -1.37 16.13 2.76
C LEU A 161 -2.49 15.70 3.70
N LEU A 162 -2.23 14.76 4.62
CA LEU A 162 -3.22 14.23 5.56
C LEU A 162 -3.72 15.29 6.55
N ALA A 163 -2.83 16.16 7.03
CA ALA A 163 -3.19 17.31 7.86
C ALA A 163 -4.15 18.27 7.15
N GLY A 164 -3.96 18.49 5.85
CA GLY A 164 -4.88 19.27 5.02
C GLY A 164 -6.25 18.61 4.87
N ILE A 165 -6.28 17.30 4.63
CA ILE A 165 -7.51 16.50 4.48
C ILE A 165 -8.34 16.51 5.77
N PHE A 166 -7.69 16.30 6.91
CA PHE A 166 -8.36 16.20 8.21
C PHE A 166 -8.37 17.51 8.99
N LYS A 167 -8.17 18.64 8.31
CA LYS A 167 -7.96 19.93 8.98
C LYS A 167 -9.07 20.26 9.99
N LYS A 168 -10.34 20.09 9.60
CA LYS A 168 -11.48 20.42 10.46
C LYS A 168 -11.55 19.53 11.69
N GLU A 169 -11.31 18.23 11.51
CA GLU A 169 -11.32 17.22 12.56
C GLU A 169 -10.18 17.50 13.55
N LEU A 170 -8.96 17.66 13.05
CA LEU A 170 -7.76 17.89 13.86
C LEU A 170 -7.81 19.23 14.61
N GLU A 171 -8.37 20.29 14.02
CA GLU A 171 -8.58 21.58 14.71
C GLU A 171 -9.66 21.49 15.81
N SER A 172 -10.66 20.62 15.64
CA SER A 172 -11.75 20.46 16.60
C SER A 172 -11.41 19.56 17.79
N TRP A 173 -10.39 18.72 17.65
CA TRP A 173 -10.03 17.75 18.67
C TRP A 173 -8.94 18.27 19.61
N ARG A 174 -9.04 17.85 20.87
CA ARG A 174 -7.95 18.04 21.84
C ARG A 174 -6.92 16.94 21.62
N LEU A 175 -6.07 17.13 20.61
CA LEU A 175 -4.95 16.23 20.34
C LEU A 175 -4.00 16.19 21.55
N PRO A 176 -3.32 15.06 21.80
CA PRO A 176 -2.37 14.98 22.89
C PRO A 176 -1.20 15.95 22.68
N ALA A 177 -0.62 16.41 23.79
CA ALA A 177 0.66 17.12 23.75
C ALA A 177 1.76 16.13 23.38
N GLY A 178 2.60 16.50 22.41
CA GLY A 178 3.60 15.59 21.84
C GLY A 178 4.56 14.99 22.88
N GLY A 179 4.62 13.66 22.92
CA GLY A 179 5.75 12.89 23.44
C GLY A 179 6.51 12.29 22.26
N LYS A 180 7.84 12.45 22.23
CA LYS A 180 8.69 11.73 21.27
C LYS A 180 8.61 10.25 21.62
N ASP A 181 7.95 9.44 20.79
CA ASP A 181 8.07 7.99 20.94
C ASP A 181 8.63 7.27 19.69
N GLU A 182 9.56 6.39 20.07
CA GLU A 182 10.13 5.20 19.45
C GLU A 182 10.74 5.31 18.05
N THR A 183 12.06 5.48 18.06
CA THR A 183 12.95 4.95 17.03
C THR A 183 12.61 3.48 16.76
N VAL A 184 12.30 3.16 15.50
CA VAL A 184 12.15 1.79 15.02
C VAL A 184 13.37 0.98 15.49
N PRO A 185 13.18 -0.16 16.19
CA PRO A 185 14.31 -0.96 16.65
C PRO A 185 15.14 -1.40 15.45
N LEU A 186 16.43 -1.06 15.49
CA LEU A 186 17.39 -1.53 14.50
C LEU A 186 17.55 -3.06 14.70
N PRO A 187 17.47 -3.88 13.64
CA PRO A 187 17.81 -5.29 13.74
C PRO A 187 19.22 -5.51 14.33
N GLU A 188 19.36 -6.56 15.12
CA GLU A 188 20.60 -6.91 15.83
C GLU A 188 21.75 -7.31 14.88
N SER A 189 21.44 -7.65 13.63
CA SER A 189 22.41 -8.06 12.61
C SER A 189 22.91 -6.87 11.79
N ARG A 190 24.19 -6.52 11.98
CA ARG A 190 24.91 -5.42 11.30
C ARG A 190 25.66 -5.86 10.02
N ASP A 191 25.18 -6.91 9.34
CA ASP A 191 25.79 -7.38 8.09
C ASP A 191 25.57 -6.32 6.98
N PRO A 192 26.62 -5.86 6.28
CA PRO A 192 26.49 -4.84 5.23
C PRO A 192 25.73 -5.31 3.99
N SER A 193 25.42 -6.60 3.87
CA SER A 193 24.50 -7.13 2.86
C SER A 193 23.03 -7.09 3.30
N ASN A 194 22.76 -6.77 4.56
CA ASN A 194 21.40 -6.68 5.08
C ASN A 194 20.88 -5.25 4.96
N GLY A 195 19.57 -5.12 4.70
CA GLY A 195 18.87 -3.85 4.71
C GLY A 195 17.48 -3.98 5.29
N VAL A 196 16.97 -2.86 5.78
CA VAL A 196 15.57 -2.74 6.17
C VAL A 196 14.81 -2.17 4.99
N VAL A 197 13.55 -2.57 4.82
CA VAL A 197 12.64 -1.99 3.83
C VAL A 197 11.95 -0.78 4.47
N PRO A 198 12.40 0.46 4.28
CA PRO A 198 11.67 1.63 4.73
C PRO A 198 10.32 1.78 4.01
N TRP A 199 10.24 1.35 2.74
CA TRP A 199 9.02 1.42 1.95
C TRP A 199 9.05 0.55 0.71
N TYR A 200 7.86 0.12 0.30
CA TYR A 200 7.62 -0.54 -0.98
C TYR A 200 6.28 -0.07 -1.55
N ASP A 201 6.27 0.31 -2.83
CA ASP A 201 5.08 0.72 -3.57
C ASP A 201 4.68 -0.39 -4.54
N ASP A 202 3.69 -1.21 -4.16
CA ASP A 202 3.18 -2.32 -4.97
C ASP A 202 2.53 -1.86 -6.28
N GLY A 203 1.88 -0.70 -6.29
CA GLY A 203 1.32 -0.12 -7.51
C GLY A 203 2.41 0.27 -8.50
N ARG A 204 3.56 0.78 -8.02
CA ARG A 204 4.73 1.06 -8.85
C ARG A 204 5.65 -0.16 -9.04
N GLN A 205 5.44 -1.21 -8.25
CA GLN A 205 6.27 -2.42 -8.19
C GLN A 205 7.74 -2.13 -7.87
N THR A 206 7.98 -1.10 -7.05
CA THR A 206 9.32 -0.60 -6.69
C THR A 206 9.36 -0.19 -5.22
N GLY A 207 10.52 -0.31 -4.60
CA GLY A 207 10.78 0.15 -3.24
C GLY A 207 12.17 0.75 -3.06
N MET A 208 12.51 1.00 -1.80
CA MET A 208 13.86 1.31 -1.37
C MET A 208 14.23 0.39 -0.21
N LEU A 209 15.52 0.07 -0.14
CA LEU A 209 16.17 -0.59 0.98
C LEU A 209 17.13 0.40 1.62
N GLU A 210 17.20 0.36 2.93
CA GLU A 210 18.19 1.07 3.73
C GLU A 210 19.22 0.04 4.22
N VAL A 211 20.43 0.09 3.66
CA VAL A 211 21.49 -0.91 3.85
C VAL A 211 22.56 -0.43 4.82
N TYR A 212 22.98 -1.30 5.74
CA TYR A 212 23.99 -1.00 6.75
C TYR A 212 25.37 -0.75 6.13
N GLU A 213 25.98 0.40 6.41
CA GLU A 213 27.40 0.67 6.12
C GLU A 213 28.20 0.76 7.42
N GLY A 214 28.52 -0.41 8.00
CA GLY A 214 29.31 -0.49 9.23
C GLY A 214 28.56 -0.03 10.49
N GLU A 215 29.32 0.34 11.53
CA GLU A 215 28.77 0.50 12.89
C GLU A 215 28.13 1.87 13.19
N GLU A 216 28.40 2.91 12.38
CA GLU A 216 28.04 4.29 12.75
C GLU A 216 27.48 5.17 11.61
N LYS A 217 27.37 4.67 10.36
CA LYS A 217 26.88 5.49 9.24
C LYS A 217 25.43 5.19 8.86
N PRO A 218 24.64 6.23 8.52
CA PRO A 218 23.27 6.06 8.09
C PRO A 218 23.18 5.35 6.74
N LEU A 219 22.09 4.60 6.63
CA LEU A 219 21.85 3.52 5.69
C LEU A 219 21.88 4.00 4.23
N ARG A 220 22.73 3.39 3.39
CA ARG A 220 22.82 3.72 1.96
C ARG A 220 21.50 3.32 1.28
N PRO A 221 20.85 4.23 0.54
CA PRO A 221 19.63 3.90 -0.18
C PRO A 221 19.92 2.99 -1.38
N VAL A 222 19.26 1.84 -1.45
CA VAL A 222 19.32 0.91 -2.58
C VAL A 222 17.93 0.70 -3.14
N SER A 223 17.74 1.04 -4.41
CA SER A 223 16.45 0.83 -5.08
C SER A 223 16.19 -0.66 -5.31
N VAL A 224 14.91 -1.07 -5.29
CA VAL A 224 14.54 -2.47 -5.51
C VAL A 224 13.28 -2.57 -6.38
N SER A 225 13.29 -3.47 -7.35
CA SER A 225 12.15 -3.82 -8.21
C SER A 225 11.51 -5.13 -7.74
N TRP A 226 10.23 -5.34 -8.03
CA TRP A 226 9.55 -6.63 -7.79
C TRP A 226 10.31 -7.83 -8.37
N GLN A 227 11.03 -7.65 -9.48
CA GLN A 227 11.80 -8.72 -10.14
C GLN A 227 12.93 -9.26 -9.25
N ALA A 228 13.48 -8.41 -8.40
CA ALA A 228 14.52 -8.79 -7.44
C ALA A 228 13.95 -9.53 -6.22
N CYS A 229 12.65 -9.41 -5.98
CA CYS A 229 11.99 -9.94 -4.80
C CYS A 229 11.69 -11.45 -4.97
N PRO A 230 11.79 -12.24 -3.89
CA PRO A 230 11.39 -13.65 -3.93
C PRO A 230 9.87 -13.78 -4.09
N PRO A 231 9.38 -14.87 -4.72
CA PRO A 231 7.95 -15.14 -4.82
C PRO A 231 7.35 -15.47 -3.45
N ARG A 232 6.11 -15.05 -3.24
CA ARG A 232 5.30 -15.32 -2.05
C ARG A 232 3.93 -15.86 -2.43
N GLY A 233 3.36 -16.68 -1.54
CA GLY A 233 2.06 -17.31 -1.74
C GLY A 233 2.08 -18.33 -2.88
N GLU A 234 0.94 -18.99 -3.09
CA GLU A 234 0.79 -20.02 -4.12
C GLU A 234 0.87 -19.44 -5.53
N ASN A 235 0.40 -18.20 -5.73
CA ASN A 235 0.42 -17.57 -7.05
C ASN A 235 1.76 -16.91 -7.41
N GLY A 236 2.74 -16.92 -6.51
CA GLY A 236 4.12 -16.50 -6.77
C GLY A 236 4.31 -14.99 -6.90
N ARG A 237 3.44 -14.20 -6.27
CA ARG A 237 3.53 -12.74 -6.25
C ARG A 237 4.82 -12.30 -5.56
N ARG A 238 5.52 -11.31 -6.12
CA ARG A 238 6.81 -10.84 -5.60
C ARG A 238 6.67 -9.43 -5.06
N TYR A 239 6.95 -9.25 -3.77
CA TYR A 239 6.89 -7.94 -3.11
C TYR A 239 7.66 -7.95 -1.77
N LEU A 240 7.86 -6.74 -1.24
CA LEU A 240 8.38 -6.49 0.10
C LEU A 240 7.36 -5.68 0.91
N MET A 241 7.49 -5.70 2.23
CA MET A 241 6.71 -4.92 3.16
C MET A 241 7.62 -4.01 3.99
N ALA A 242 7.09 -2.85 4.36
CA ALA A 242 7.83 -1.92 5.22
C ALA A 242 8.14 -2.59 6.57
N GLY A 243 9.37 -2.42 7.05
CA GLY A 243 9.89 -3.02 8.27
C GLY A 243 10.47 -4.44 8.09
N GLU A 244 10.36 -5.05 6.91
CA GLU A 244 11.05 -6.31 6.65
C GLU A 244 12.56 -6.12 6.60
N VAL A 245 13.26 -7.13 7.08
CA VAL A 245 14.72 -7.23 6.95
C VAL A 245 15.03 -8.16 5.79
N VAL A 246 15.84 -7.68 4.85
CA VAL A 246 16.24 -8.42 3.65
C VAL A 246 17.75 -8.54 3.58
N ARG A 247 18.22 -9.61 2.93
CA ARG A 247 19.61 -9.75 2.48
C ARG A 247 19.67 -9.45 0.98
N ILE A 248 20.59 -8.59 0.59
CA ILE A 248 20.90 -8.30 -0.81
C ILE A 248 21.93 -9.31 -1.30
N LEU A 249 21.52 -10.13 -2.26
CA LEU A 249 22.37 -11.15 -2.84
C LEU A 249 23.14 -10.62 -4.05
N GLU A 250 22.53 -9.69 -4.80
CA GLU A 250 23.10 -9.11 -6.02
C GLU A 250 22.71 -7.64 -6.15
N GLU A 251 23.67 -6.78 -6.49
CA GLU A 251 23.48 -5.36 -6.78
C GLU A 251 23.98 -4.99 -8.17
N ARG A 252 23.33 -3.99 -8.77
CA ARG A 252 23.75 -3.34 -10.00
C ARG A 252 23.88 -1.85 -9.78
N GLN A 253 25.02 -1.30 -10.16
CA GLN A 253 25.20 0.15 -10.26
C GLN A 253 24.86 0.62 -11.68
N ARG A 254 23.99 1.61 -11.79
CA ARG A 254 23.64 2.24 -13.06
C ARG A 254 23.93 3.73 -12.99
N LYS A 255 24.68 4.23 -13.98
CA LYS A 255 24.87 5.67 -14.17
C LYS A 255 23.59 6.25 -14.74
N ASP A 256 22.95 7.15 -14.01
CA ASP A 256 21.79 7.87 -14.50
C ASP A 256 22.24 8.97 -15.49
N THR A 257 21.33 9.38 -16.37
CA THR A 257 21.52 10.45 -17.38
C THR A 257 21.98 11.80 -16.79
N ARG A 258 21.86 11.98 -15.46
CA ARG A 258 22.31 13.16 -14.70
C ARG A 258 23.60 12.94 -13.90
N SER A 259 24.41 11.94 -14.25
CA SER A 259 25.74 11.65 -13.65
C SER A 259 25.75 11.09 -12.21
N SER A 260 24.61 10.87 -11.57
CA SER A 260 24.54 10.14 -10.29
C SER A 260 24.59 8.63 -10.52
N ILE A 261 25.41 7.91 -9.76
CA ILE A 261 25.35 6.44 -9.68
C ILE A 261 24.16 6.07 -8.80
N LYS A 262 23.22 5.31 -9.34
CA LYS A 262 22.14 4.67 -8.56
C LYS A 262 22.51 3.21 -8.36
N THR A 263 22.33 2.75 -7.13
CA THR A 263 22.46 1.33 -6.81
C THR A 263 21.07 0.69 -6.75
N GLU A 264 20.95 -0.46 -7.40
CA GLU A 264 19.74 -1.25 -7.49
C GLU A 264 20.03 -2.68 -7.03
N ALA A 265 19.23 -3.20 -6.11
CA ALA A 265 19.25 -4.62 -5.77
C ALA A 265 18.57 -5.41 -6.89
N THR A 266 19.28 -6.37 -7.49
CA THR A 266 18.76 -7.25 -8.55
C THR A 266 18.28 -8.60 -8.02
N LYS A 267 18.65 -8.93 -6.78
CA LYS A 267 18.19 -10.14 -6.09
C LYS A 267 18.24 -9.95 -4.58
N VAL A 268 17.13 -10.23 -3.91
CA VAL A 268 17.02 -10.16 -2.44
C VAL A 268 16.41 -11.43 -1.86
N GLU A 269 16.73 -11.68 -0.60
CA GLU A 269 16.16 -12.72 0.26
C GLU A 269 15.51 -12.04 1.48
N ILE A 270 14.36 -12.55 1.95
CA ILE A 270 13.71 -12.03 3.16
C ILE A 270 14.23 -12.80 4.37
N ILE A 271 14.83 -12.10 5.32
CA ILE A 271 15.34 -12.67 6.57
C ILE A 271 14.25 -12.67 7.64
N THR A 272 13.56 -11.53 7.76
CA THR A 272 12.48 -11.36 8.74
C THR A 272 11.25 -10.85 8.01
N ALA A 273 10.24 -11.72 7.91
CA ALA A 273 8.97 -11.39 7.30
C ALA A 273 8.07 -10.65 8.31
N VAL A 274 7.37 -9.63 7.82
CA VAL A 274 6.24 -9.03 8.53
C VAL A 274 4.98 -9.79 8.12
N ALA A 275 4.01 -9.97 9.00
CA ALA A 275 2.74 -10.57 8.60
C ALA A 275 1.99 -9.60 7.67
N PRO A 276 1.47 -10.04 6.50
CA PRO A 276 0.57 -9.22 5.73
C PRO A 276 -0.72 -8.94 6.53
N PRO A 277 -1.44 -7.85 6.24
CA PRO A 277 -2.77 -7.66 6.80
C PRO A 277 -3.66 -8.85 6.43
N VAL A 278 -4.32 -9.44 7.43
CA VAL A 278 -5.14 -10.64 7.24
C VAL A 278 -6.40 -10.28 6.43
N ILE A 279 -6.52 -10.87 5.24
CA ILE A 279 -7.71 -10.80 4.41
C ILE A 279 -8.64 -11.93 4.86
N THR A 280 -9.62 -11.61 5.70
CA THR A 280 -10.60 -12.63 6.13
C THR A 280 -11.74 -12.70 5.12
N SER A 281 -11.86 -13.80 4.38
CA SER A 281 -13.12 -14.10 3.70
C SER A 281 -14.25 -14.24 4.74
N PRO A 282 -15.43 -13.61 4.56
CA PRO A 282 -16.55 -13.85 5.46
C PRO A 282 -16.90 -15.34 5.43
N ARG A 283 -16.94 -15.99 6.61
CA ARG A 283 -17.42 -17.37 6.76
C ARG A 283 -18.80 -17.47 6.11
N GLN A 284 -18.99 -18.44 5.23
CA GLN A 284 -20.32 -18.78 4.73
C GLN A 284 -21.23 -19.01 5.93
N ALA A 285 -22.26 -18.18 6.07
CA ALA A 285 -23.37 -18.49 6.94
C ALA A 285 -24.01 -19.75 6.36
N THR A 286 -23.76 -20.90 6.98
CA THR A 286 -24.52 -22.11 6.71
C THR A 286 -25.96 -21.80 7.08
N THR A 287 -26.78 -21.49 6.09
CA THR A 287 -28.23 -21.44 6.24
C THR A 287 -28.66 -22.86 6.60
N GLY A 288 -28.88 -23.10 7.89
CA GLY A 288 -29.60 -24.27 8.35
C GLY A 288 -31.00 -24.22 7.75
N THR A 289 -31.28 -25.12 6.83
CA THR A 289 -32.63 -25.42 6.37
C THR A 289 -33.43 -25.91 7.57
N SER A 290 -34.49 -25.16 7.89
CA SER A 290 -35.57 -25.60 8.80
C SER A 290 -36.51 -26.53 8.04
#